data_AF-Q676I7-F1
#
_entry.id   AF-Q676I7-F1
#
_cell.length_a   1.000
_cell.length_b   1.000
_cell.length_c   1.000
_cell.angle_alpha   90.00
_cell.angle_beta   90.00
_cell.angle_gamma   90.00
#
_symmetry.space_group_name_H-M   'P 1'
#
loop_
_entity.id
_entity.type
_entity.pdbx_description
1 polymer ?
#
loop_
_entity_poly.entity_id
_entity_poly.type
_entity_poly.pdbx_seq_one_letter_code
_entity_poly.pdbx_strand_id
1 'polypeptide(L)'
;MTRVGYARVSTTDQDLDIQTTRLKAAGCDIIRSETGSGASRSGRTELETVMQFLRAGDELVVLRLDRLGRSTRDVLNLVHELEEKGASLRVLEPEVTTAGSMGRMVITILGMVADMELKFIKDRQRAGIEAAKAEGVYKGRKKTVDNDDIRRRLATGASKAAIARDLKVSRMTIYRALDTIPSKTAFAEKPQSATIALHVIIESFSKHGRGRKPAREQIEAMLERNHAMRKTGGFDYEITVPYDTDPEGSDLDNEINALYSEMSNIAESHRCSIEADINEVGGEHRSW
;
A
#
# COMPACT_ATOMS: atom_id res chain seq x y z
N MET A 1 38.21 11.77 19.16
CA MET A 1 37.00 11.79 18.33
C MET A 1 37.46 12.02 16.91
N THR A 2 37.22 11.06 16.03
CA THR A 2 37.66 11.13 14.64
C THR A 2 36.53 11.67 13.78
N ARG A 3 36.85 12.58 12.86
CA ARG A 3 35.90 13.04 11.84
C ARG A 3 36.19 12.37 10.52
N VAL A 4 35.24 11.59 10.04
CA VAL A 4 35.33 10.89 8.76
C VAL A 4 34.40 11.57 7.77
N GLY A 5 34.97 12.16 6.72
CA GLY A 5 34.23 12.80 5.65
C GLY A 5 33.76 11.78 4.62
N TYR A 6 32.54 11.96 4.12
CA TYR A 6 31.99 11.17 3.04
C TYR A 6 31.44 12.07 1.92
N ALA A 7 31.91 11.82 0.69
CA ALA A 7 31.53 12.58 -0.50
C ALA A 7 30.97 11.65 -1.58
N ARG A 8 30.01 12.15 -2.36
CA ARG A 8 29.37 11.36 -3.43
C ARG A 8 29.04 12.22 -4.64
N VAL A 9 29.32 11.70 -5.84
CA VAL A 9 28.95 12.33 -7.12
C VAL A 9 28.33 11.32 -8.08
N SER A 10 27.42 11.80 -8.93
CA SER A 10 26.74 10.98 -9.94
C SER A 10 27.52 10.87 -11.25
N THR A 11 28.34 11.87 -11.62
CA THR A 11 29.03 11.91 -12.93
C THR A 11 30.18 12.93 -13.08
N THR A 12 30.32 13.94 -12.21
CA THR A 12 31.21 15.10 -12.47
C THR A 12 32.33 15.21 -11.43
N ASP A 13 33.57 15.26 -11.88
CA ASP A 13 34.76 15.36 -11.01
C ASP A 13 34.86 16.71 -10.27
N GLN A 14 34.39 17.81 -10.88
CA GLN A 14 34.40 19.15 -10.26
C GLN A 14 33.56 19.23 -8.98
N ASP A 15 32.43 18.52 -8.92
CA ASP A 15 31.58 18.49 -7.72
C ASP A 15 32.23 17.72 -6.56
N LEU A 16 33.15 16.81 -6.88
CA LEU A 16 33.85 16.01 -5.88
C LEU A 16 34.95 16.83 -5.21
N ASP A 17 35.71 17.61 -5.98
CA ASP A 17 36.77 18.48 -5.45
C ASP A 17 36.22 19.54 -4.49
N ILE A 18 35.05 20.12 -4.81
CA ILE A 18 34.36 21.07 -3.95
C ILE A 18 33.96 20.39 -2.63
N GLN A 19 33.36 19.19 -2.68
CA GLN A 19 32.98 18.42 -1.50
C GLN A 19 34.20 18.09 -0.63
N THR A 20 35.26 17.54 -1.24
CA THR A 20 36.46 17.15 -0.51
C THR A 20 37.14 18.36 0.13
N THR A 21 37.21 19.49 -0.57
CA THR A 21 37.76 20.74 -0.02
C THR A 21 36.97 21.20 1.21
N ARG A 22 35.64 21.18 1.12
CA ARG A 22 34.76 21.57 2.23
C ARG A 22 34.86 20.60 3.43
N LEU A 23 34.95 19.29 3.17
CA LEU A 23 35.13 18.27 4.21
C LEU A 23 36.49 18.41 4.92
N LYS A 24 37.56 18.71 4.17
CA LYS A 24 38.87 19.02 4.75
C LYS A 24 38.80 20.27 5.62
N ALA A 25 38.14 21.32 5.15
CA ALA A 25 37.94 22.55 5.92
C ALA A 25 37.12 22.32 7.21
N ALA A 26 36.24 21.32 7.23
CA ALA A 26 35.50 20.91 8.43
C ALA A 26 36.31 20.06 9.41
N GLY A 27 37.59 19.76 9.09
CA GLY A 27 38.50 18.98 9.93
C GLY A 27 38.29 17.47 9.82
N CYS A 28 37.88 16.97 8.66
CA CYS A 28 37.84 15.52 8.40
C CYS A 28 39.24 14.99 8.11
N ASP A 29 39.75 14.09 8.97
CA ASP A 29 41.07 13.49 8.81
C ASP A 29 41.09 12.44 7.69
N ILE A 30 39.98 11.70 7.57
CA ILE A 30 39.79 10.65 6.57
C ILE A 30 38.61 11.06 5.72
N ILE A 31 38.78 11.13 4.40
CA ILE A 31 37.68 11.42 3.47
C ILE A 31 37.58 10.26 2.48
N ARG A 32 36.39 9.68 2.38
CA ARG A 32 36.05 8.66 1.38
C ARG A 32 35.05 9.21 0.38
N SER A 33 35.23 8.83 -0.88
CA SER A 33 34.43 9.32 -1.98
C SER A 33 33.95 8.17 -2.86
N GLU A 34 32.66 8.17 -3.21
CA GLU A 34 32.12 7.23 -4.19
C GLU A 34 31.60 7.94 -5.45
N THR A 35 31.78 7.27 -6.59
CA THR A 35 31.18 7.68 -7.87
C THR A 35 30.14 6.64 -8.25
N GLY A 36 28.87 7.02 -8.28
CA GLY A 36 27.79 6.06 -8.54
C GLY A 36 26.39 6.68 -8.57
N SER A 37 25.53 6.09 -9.40
CA SER A 37 24.11 6.45 -9.43
C SER A 37 23.42 5.96 -8.14
N GLY A 38 22.74 6.85 -7.41
CA GLY A 38 22.10 6.53 -6.12
C GLY A 38 20.87 5.62 -6.20
N ALA A 39 20.75 4.77 -7.23
CA ALA A 39 19.59 3.91 -7.46
C ALA A 39 19.45 2.80 -6.40
N SER A 40 20.54 2.42 -5.71
CA SER A 40 20.46 1.47 -4.58
C SER A 40 21.62 1.67 -3.58
N ARG A 41 21.53 1.02 -2.40
CA ARG A 41 22.65 0.85 -1.45
C ARG A 41 23.63 -0.23 -1.94
N SER A 42 23.19 -1.13 -2.83
CA SER A 42 24.06 -2.12 -3.48
C SER A 42 25.08 -1.40 -4.36
N GLY A 43 26.36 -1.61 -4.06
CA GLY A 43 27.48 -0.97 -4.74
C GLY A 43 28.13 0.21 -3.99
N ARG A 44 27.69 0.55 -2.77
CA ARG A 44 28.28 1.63 -1.95
C ARG A 44 29.41 1.15 -1.04
N THR A 45 30.47 0.61 -1.65
CA THR A 45 31.58 -0.03 -0.91
C THR A 45 32.33 0.94 0.00
N GLU A 46 32.47 2.21 -0.39
CA GLU A 46 33.16 3.21 0.43
C GLU A 46 32.34 3.62 1.65
N LEU A 47 31.02 3.81 1.50
CA LEU A 47 30.14 4.10 2.64
C LEU A 47 30.11 2.92 3.62
N GLU A 48 30.00 1.69 3.12
CA GLU A 48 30.06 0.48 3.95
C GLU A 48 31.39 0.40 4.72
N THR A 49 32.51 0.70 4.05
CA THR A 49 33.84 0.73 4.68
C THR A 49 33.91 1.77 5.79
N VAL A 50 33.37 2.97 5.56
CA VAL A 50 33.29 4.02 6.59
C VAL A 50 32.45 3.55 7.78
N MET A 51 31.27 2.98 7.53
CA MET A 51 30.38 2.45 8.58
C MET A 51 31.02 1.32 9.40
N GLN A 52 31.89 0.51 8.79
CA GLN A 52 32.64 -0.53 9.50
C GLN A 52 33.76 0.06 10.38
N PHE A 53 34.38 1.16 9.96
CA PHE A 53 35.50 1.77 10.66
C PHE A 53 35.08 2.65 11.84
N LEU A 54 33.91 3.30 11.75
CA LEU A 54 33.41 4.22 12.78
C LEU A 54 33.23 3.54 14.15
N ARG A 55 33.68 4.24 15.19
CA ARG A 55 33.58 3.81 16.59
C ARG A 55 32.76 4.80 17.41
N ALA A 56 32.46 4.42 18.65
CA ALA A 56 31.78 5.30 19.59
C ALA A 56 32.55 6.62 19.78
N GLY A 57 31.83 7.75 19.64
CA GLY A 57 32.38 9.09 19.70
C GLY A 57 32.97 9.63 18.39
N ASP A 58 32.95 8.85 17.30
CA ASP A 58 33.31 9.35 15.98
C ASP A 58 32.13 10.07 15.30
N GLU A 59 32.45 10.88 14.30
CA GLU A 59 31.49 11.69 13.55
C GLU A 59 31.65 11.44 12.04
N LEU A 60 30.56 10.99 11.40
CA LEU A 60 30.43 10.95 9.96
C LEU A 60 30.03 12.33 9.47
N VAL A 61 30.85 12.95 8.62
CA VAL A 61 30.62 14.29 8.10
C VAL A 61 30.28 14.23 6.61
N VAL A 62 29.19 14.86 6.22
CA VAL A 62 28.77 14.99 4.82
C VAL A 62 28.49 16.44 4.48
N LEU A 63 28.69 16.83 3.22
CA LEU A 63 28.37 18.21 2.81
C LEU A 63 26.86 18.45 2.89
N ARG A 64 26.05 17.53 2.35
CA ARG A 64 24.58 17.62 2.31
C ARG A 64 23.94 16.25 2.45
N LEU A 65 22.68 16.20 2.89
CA LEU A 65 21.93 14.94 3.08
C LEU A 65 21.73 14.14 1.79
N ASP A 66 21.53 14.80 0.65
CA ASP A 66 21.40 14.14 -0.66
C ASP A 66 22.68 13.40 -1.09
N ARG A 67 23.83 13.76 -0.49
CA ARG A 67 25.11 13.07 -0.73
C ARG A 67 25.22 11.79 0.09
N LEU A 68 24.55 11.69 1.23
CA LEU A 68 24.52 10.51 2.10
C LEU A 68 23.57 9.41 1.59
N GLY A 69 22.36 9.78 1.14
CA GLY A 69 21.36 8.85 0.65
C GLY A 69 20.37 9.47 -0.33
N ARG A 70 19.71 8.65 -1.15
CA ARG A 70 18.72 9.13 -2.15
C ARG A 70 17.28 9.14 -1.63
N SER A 71 16.98 8.34 -0.61
CA SER A 71 15.69 8.36 0.07
C SER A 71 15.90 8.73 1.52
N THR A 72 14.95 9.43 2.11
CA THR A 72 15.07 9.78 3.53
C THR A 72 15.06 8.55 4.42
N ARG A 73 14.37 7.47 4.03
CA ARG A 73 14.47 6.19 4.71
C ARG A 73 15.91 5.66 4.76
N ASP A 74 16.64 5.76 3.65
CA ASP A 74 18.06 5.36 3.57
C ASP A 74 18.92 6.19 4.54
N VAL A 75 18.68 7.51 4.58
CA VAL A 75 19.35 8.42 5.53
C VAL A 75 19.02 8.09 6.98
N LEU A 76 17.74 7.86 7.30
CA LEU A 76 17.29 7.52 8.66
C LEU A 76 17.88 6.18 9.13
N ASN A 77 17.96 5.19 8.25
CA ASN A 77 18.59 3.91 8.56
C ASN A 77 20.09 4.09 8.88
N LEU A 78 20.82 4.87 8.06
CA LEU A 78 22.24 5.15 8.30
C LEU A 78 22.45 5.87 9.64
N VAL A 79 21.60 6.84 9.94
CA VAL A 79 21.61 7.55 11.22
C VAL A 79 21.37 6.60 12.39
N HIS A 80 20.43 5.67 12.26
CA HIS A 80 20.17 4.67 13.28
C HIS A 80 21.36 3.73 13.49
N GLU A 81 21.99 3.27 12.40
CA GLU A 81 23.22 2.46 12.46
C GLU A 81 24.38 3.21 13.12
N LEU A 82 24.49 4.54 12.93
CA LEU A 82 25.47 5.37 13.63
C LEU A 82 25.16 5.47 15.12
N GLU A 83 23.89 5.67 15.49
CA GLU A 83 23.45 5.73 16.89
C GLU A 83 23.76 4.42 17.62
N GLU A 84 23.48 3.26 17.00
CA GLU A 84 23.81 1.94 17.56
C GLU A 84 25.31 1.74 17.81
N LYS A 85 26.16 2.39 16.99
CA LYS A 85 27.62 2.40 17.16
C LYS A 85 28.11 3.44 18.15
N GLY A 86 27.24 4.30 18.67
CA GLY A 86 27.60 5.47 19.47
C GLY A 86 28.33 6.56 18.68
N ALA A 87 28.22 6.55 17.35
CA ALA A 87 28.73 7.57 16.45
C ALA A 87 27.63 8.59 16.11
N SER A 88 28.00 9.69 15.45
CA SER A 88 27.05 10.74 15.06
C SER A 88 27.22 11.15 13.60
N LEU A 89 26.19 11.75 13.02
CA LEU A 89 26.19 12.35 11.70
C LEU A 89 26.26 13.87 11.84
N ARG A 90 27.09 14.51 11.02
CA ARG A 90 27.11 15.95 10.81
C ARG A 90 26.97 16.28 9.33
N VAL A 91 26.01 17.14 9.03
CA VAL A 91 25.78 17.75 7.73
C VAL A 91 26.30 19.17 7.80
N LEU A 92 27.00 19.62 6.77
CA LEU A 92 27.53 20.99 6.73
C LEU A 92 26.52 22.00 6.15
N GLU A 93 25.70 21.58 5.19
CA GLU A 93 24.82 22.46 4.43
C GLU A 93 23.41 21.84 4.23
N PRO A 94 22.39 22.34 4.96
CA PRO A 94 22.49 23.19 6.15
C PRO A 94 23.19 22.47 7.31
N GLU A 95 23.79 23.23 8.24
CA GLU A 95 24.50 22.65 9.37
C GLU A 95 23.53 21.92 10.31
N VAL A 96 23.69 20.60 10.41
CA VAL A 96 22.87 19.72 11.22
C VAL A 96 23.76 18.69 11.88
N THR A 97 23.58 18.41 13.17
CA THR A 97 24.27 17.32 13.86
C THR A 97 23.28 16.42 14.56
N THR A 98 23.57 15.13 14.58
CA THR A 98 22.84 14.13 15.36
C THR A 98 23.49 13.85 16.71
N ALA A 99 24.56 14.57 17.07
CA ALA A 99 25.20 14.44 18.37
C ALA A 99 24.33 15.03 19.49
N GLY A 100 24.35 14.38 20.65
CA GLY A 100 23.66 14.84 21.85
C GLY A 100 22.13 14.72 21.79
N SER A 101 21.46 15.25 22.81
CA SER A 101 20.00 15.14 22.99
C SER A 101 19.19 15.84 21.90
N MET A 102 19.73 16.92 21.31
CA MET A 102 19.08 17.66 20.22
C MET A 102 19.08 16.86 18.90
N GLY A 103 20.08 16.02 18.69
CA GLY A 103 20.25 15.27 17.44
C GLY A 103 19.04 14.39 17.10
N ARG A 104 18.50 13.70 18.11
CA ARG A 104 17.32 12.83 17.95
C ARG A 104 16.07 13.59 17.50
N MET A 105 15.90 14.83 17.97
CA MET A 105 14.80 15.70 17.57
C MET A 105 14.93 16.09 16.09
N VAL A 106 16.14 16.48 15.66
CA VAL A 106 16.39 16.87 14.27
C VAL A 106 16.14 15.71 13.31
N ILE A 107 16.57 14.50 13.68
CA ILE A 107 16.31 13.28 12.88
C ILE A 107 14.81 13.02 12.76
N THR A 108 14.07 13.12 13.87
CA THR A 108 12.63 12.89 13.90
C THR A 108 11.89 13.85 12.98
N ILE A 109 12.27 15.13 13.01
CA ILE A 109 11.67 16.17 12.14
C ILE A 109 12.02 15.91 10.68
N LEU A 110 13.28 15.60 10.36
CA LEU A 110 13.70 15.28 8.99
C LEU A 110 12.98 14.04 8.45
N GLY A 111 12.74 13.04 9.29
CA GLY A 111 11.94 11.86 8.94
C GLY A 111 10.48 12.22 8.62
N MET A 112 9.83 13.01 9.48
CA MET A 112 8.46 13.47 9.26
C MET A 112 8.30 14.26 7.95
N VAL A 113 9.22 15.20 7.68
CA VAL A 113 9.18 16.03 6.46
C VAL A 113 9.28 15.16 5.21
N ALA A 114 10.12 14.13 5.24
CA ALA A 114 10.29 13.28 4.08
C ALA A 114 9.13 12.32 3.81
N ASP A 115 8.53 11.77 4.86
CA ASP A 115 7.30 10.98 4.71
C ASP A 115 6.18 11.83 4.11
N MET A 116 6.09 13.10 4.53
CA MET A 116 5.14 14.06 3.98
C MET A 116 5.41 14.39 2.51
N GLU A 117 6.68 14.63 2.13
CA GLU A 117 7.06 14.91 0.74
C GLU A 117 6.73 13.74 -0.20
N LEU A 118 7.03 12.51 0.21
CA LEU A 118 6.71 11.31 -0.57
C LEU A 118 5.21 11.16 -0.77
N LYS A 119 4.42 11.46 0.27
CA LYS A 119 2.96 11.45 0.18
C LYS A 119 2.46 12.51 -0.80
N PHE A 120 2.98 13.73 -0.74
CA PHE A 120 2.61 14.79 -1.69
C PHE A 120 2.98 14.49 -3.14
N ILE A 121 4.13 13.88 -3.41
CA ILE A 121 4.51 13.45 -4.77
C ILE A 121 3.49 12.45 -5.31
N LYS A 122 3.13 11.44 -4.51
CA LYS A 122 2.14 10.42 -4.89
C LYS A 122 0.74 11.02 -5.08
N ASP A 123 0.33 11.92 -4.20
CA ASP A 123 -0.98 12.58 -4.29
C ASP A 123 -1.08 13.43 -5.56
N ARG A 124 -0.04 14.20 -5.90
CA ARG A 124 0.01 14.94 -7.18
C ARG A 124 0.02 14.02 -8.38
N GLN A 125 0.78 12.94 -8.34
CA GLN A 125 0.80 11.96 -9.42
C GLN A 125 -0.59 11.34 -9.62
N ARG A 126 -1.27 10.97 -8.54
CA ARG A 126 -2.64 10.43 -8.59
C ARG A 126 -3.60 11.45 -9.20
N ALA A 127 -3.58 12.70 -8.72
CA ALA A 127 -4.42 13.76 -9.26
C ALA A 127 -4.16 14.00 -10.76
N GLY A 128 -2.90 13.97 -11.20
CA GLY A 128 -2.54 14.08 -12.62
C GLY A 128 -3.02 12.89 -13.44
N ILE A 129 -2.92 11.67 -12.91
CA ILE A 129 -3.46 10.46 -13.55
C ILE A 129 -4.99 10.53 -13.66
N GLU A 130 -5.68 10.98 -12.63
CA GLU A 130 -7.15 11.14 -12.62
C GLU A 130 -7.61 12.17 -13.63
N ALA A 131 -6.95 13.33 -13.70
CA ALA A 131 -7.20 14.34 -14.72
C ALA A 131 -6.99 13.79 -16.15
N ALA A 132 -5.86 13.13 -16.40
CA ALA A 132 -5.58 12.53 -17.70
C ALA A 132 -6.50 11.35 -18.05
N LYS A 133 -7.05 10.64 -17.07
CA LYS A 133 -8.11 9.64 -17.27
C LYS A 133 -9.43 10.31 -17.66
N ALA A 134 -9.82 11.38 -16.98
CA ALA A 134 -11.04 12.14 -17.30
C ALA A 134 -10.98 12.75 -18.71
N GLU A 135 -9.80 13.22 -19.13
CA GLU A 135 -9.54 13.71 -20.50
C GLU A 135 -9.37 12.58 -21.54
N GLY A 136 -9.42 11.31 -21.14
CA GLY A 136 -9.32 10.17 -22.05
C GLY A 136 -7.93 9.97 -22.70
N VAL A 137 -6.88 10.53 -22.10
CA VAL A 137 -5.49 10.43 -22.61
C VAL A 137 -5.00 8.99 -22.61
N TYR A 138 -5.35 8.21 -21.59
CA TYR A 138 -4.93 6.82 -21.44
C TYR A 138 -5.73 5.87 -22.35
N LYS A 139 -5.26 5.68 -23.59
CA LYS A 139 -5.84 4.73 -24.57
C LYS A 139 -5.32 3.29 -24.43
N GLY A 140 -4.61 3.00 -23.34
CA GLY A 140 -3.94 1.72 -23.10
C GLY A 140 -2.76 1.47 -24.06
N ARG A 141 -2.21 0.25 -24.02
CA ARG A 141 -1.12 -0.16 -24.90
C ARG A 141 -1.63 -0.19 -26.34
N LYS A 142 -0.98 0.56 -27.24
CA LYS A 142 -1.27 0.52 -28.69
C LYS A 142 -1.23 -0.93 -29.18
N LYS A 143 -2.30 -1.37 -29.87
CA LYS A 143 -2.36 -2.70 -30.46
C LYS A 143 -1.19 -2.85 -31.46
N THR A 144 -0.46 -3.96 -31.33
CA THR A 144 0.69 -4.27 -32.20
C THR A 144 0.31 -5.04 -33.47
N VAL A 145 -0.95 -5.47 -33.59
CA VAL A 145 -1.41 -6.29 -34.70
C VAL A 145 -2.72 -5.76 -35.25
N ASP A 146 -2.85 -5.77 -36.58
CA ASP A 146 -4.09 -5.45 -37.29
C ASP A 146 -5.03 -6.67 -37.28
N ASN A 147 -6.21 -6.49 -36.68
CA ASN A 147 -7.22 -7.54 -36.60
C ASN A 147 -7.78 -7.91 -37.98
N ASP A 148 -7.84 -6.97 -38.92
CA ASP A 148 -8.40 -7.23 -40.24
C ASP A 148 -7.43 -8.04 -41.11
N ASP A 149 -6.12 -7.84 -40.93
CA ASP A 149 -5.11 -8.71 -41.56
C ASP A 149 -5.21 -10.16 -41.07
N ILE A 150 -5.41 -10.35 -39.77
CA ILE A 150 -5.63 -11.68 -39.19
C ILE A 150 -6.88 -12.33 -39.80
N ARG A 151 -7.99 -11.59 -39.90
CA ARG A 151 -9.25 -12.10 -40.49
C ARG A 151 -9.10 -12.48 -41.96
N ARG A 152 -8.43 -11.63 -42.76
CA ARG A 152 -8.14 -11.93 -44.18
C ARG A 152 -7.31 -13.20 -44.34
N ARG A 153 -6.23 -13.36 -43.56
CA ARG A 153 -5.37 -14.55 -43.63
C ARG A 153 -6.11 -15.84 -43.24
N LEU A 154 -7.04 -15.75 -42.29
CA LEU A 154 -7.90 -16.88 -41.94
C LEU A 154 -8.89 -17.23 -43.06
N ALA A 155 -9.48 -16.23 -43.71
CA ALA A 155 -10.38 -16.45 -44.84
C ALA A 155 -9.66 -17.10 -46.04
N THR A 156 -8.36 -16.84 -46.20
CA THR A 156 -7.51 -17.53 -47.19
C THR A 156 -7.03 -18.92 -46.76
N GLY A 157 -7.49 -19.45 -45.62
CA GLY A 157 -7.20 -20.80 -45.15
C GLY A 157 -5.92 -20.94 -44.31
N ALA A 158 -5.24 -19.86 -43.94
CA ALA A 158 -4.04 -19.95 -43.10
C ALA A 158 -4.40 -20.36 -41.66
N SER A 159 -3.60 -21.24 -41.06
CA SER A 159 -3.82 -21.65 -39.67
C SER A 159 -3.49 -20.51 -38.69
N LYS A 160 -4.21 -20.43 -37.56
CA LYS A 160 -3.95 -19.47 -36.47
C LYS A 160 -2.50 -19.53 -35.96
N ALA A 161 -1.89 -20.72 -35.99
CA ALA A 161 -0.49 -20.92 -35.60
C ALA A 161 0.51 -20.37 -36.63
N ALA A 162 0.21 -20.47 -37.92
CA ALA A 162 1.02 -19.86 -38.98
C ALA A 162 0.96 -18.33 -38.89
N ILE A 163 -0.24 -17.76 -38.74
CA ILE A 163 -0.44 -16.31 -38.61
C ILE A 163 0.29 -15.76 -37.38
N ALA A 164 0.25 -16.47 -36.24
CA ALA A 164 0.97 -16.08 -35.03
C ALA A 164 2.50 -16.03 -35.25
N ARG A 165 3.06 -17.02 -35.97
CA ARG A 165 4.49 -17.07 -36.30
C ARG A 165 4.89 -15.93 -37.25
N ASP A 166 4.11 -15.70 -38.29
CA ASP A 166 4.38 -14.66 -39.29
C ASP A 166 4.33 -13.25 -38.68
N LEU A 167 3.34 -13.00 -37.82
CA LEU A 167 3.16 -11.72 -37.13
C LEU A 167 4.03 -11.61 -35.86
N LYS A 168 4.85 -12.62 -35.54
CA LYS A 168 5.71 -12.68 -34.35
C LYS A 168 4.97 -12.37 -33.04
N VAL A 169 3.75 -12.86 -32.92
CA VAL A 169 2.92 -12.69 -31.72
C VAL A 169 2.52 -14.03 -31.13
N SER A 170 2.10 -14.04 -29.86
CA SER A 170 1.57 -15.25 -29.25
C SER A 170 0.30 -15.71 -29.95
N ARG A 171 0.05 -17.02 -30.00
CA ARG A 171 -1.23 -17.58 -30.45
C ARG A 171 -2.40 -16.94 -29.70
N MET A 172 -2.22 -16.62 -28.42
CA MET A 172 -3.19 -15.92 -27.57
C MET A 172 -3.60 -14.54 -28.12
N THR A 173 -2.66 -13.81 -28.74
CA THR A 173 -2.94 -12.51 -29.38
C THR A 173 -3.85 -12.68 -30.59
N ILE A 174 -3.66 -13.76 -31.37
CA ILE A 174 -4.53 -14.12 -32.50
C ILE A 174 -5.94 -14.49 -32.02
N TYR A 175 -6.07 -15.29 -30.95
CA TYR A 175 -7.38 -15.61 -30.37
C TYR A 175 -8.10 -14.38 -29.80
N ARG A 176 -7.37 -13.46 -29.14
CA ARG A 176 -7.92 -12.18 -28.65
C ARG A 176 -8.31 -11.23 -29.77
N ALA A 177 -7.60 -11.24 -30.91
CA ALA A 177 -7.95 -10.43 -32.07
C ALA A 177 -9.24 -10.89 -32.78
N LEU A 178 -9.64 -12.15 -32.55
CA LEU A 178 -10.78 -12.81 -33.18
C LEU A 178 -11.98 -12.96 -32.24
N ASP A 179 -11.94 -12.36 -31.05
CA ASP A 179 -13.01 -12.36 -30.03
C ASP A 179 -13.68 -13.72 -29.81
N THR A 180 -12.88 -14.74 -29.53
CA THR A 180 -13.39 -16.01 -28.95
C THR A 180 -13.23 -16.08 -27.43
N ILE A 181 -12.61 -15.05 -26.83
CA ILE A 181 -12.44 -14.94 -25.39
C ILE A 181 -12.77 -13.48 -25.04
N PRO A 182 -13.84 -13.22 -24.25
CA PRO A 182 -14.20 -11.86 -23.88
C PRO A 182 -12.98 -11.15 -23.28
N SER A 183 -12.54 -10.10 -23.98
CA SER A 183 -11.41 -9.27 -23.58
C SER A 183 -11.81 -8.47 -22.35
N LYS A 184 -11.36 -8.94 -21.17
CA LYS A 184 -11.74 -8.49 -19.82
C LYS A 184 -13.20 -8.79 -19.53
N THR A 185 -13.46 -9.82 -18.73
CA THR A 185 -14.49 -9.69 -17.69
C THR A 185 -14.15 -8.38 -16.98
N ALA A 186 -14.98 -7.35 -17.14
CA ALA A 186 -14.99 -6.28 -16.16
C ALA A 186 -15.07 -7.00 -14.82
N PHE A 187 -14.15 -6.71 -13.89
CA PHE A 187 -14.43 -7.10 -12.51
C PHE A 187 -15.82 -6.54 -12.23
N ALA A 188 -16.76 -7.41 -11.83
CA ALA A 188 -18.09 -6.98 -11.47
C ALA A 188 -17.93 -5.71 -10.62
N GLU A 189 -18.65 -4.65 -10.98
CA GLU A 189 -18.71 -3.46 -10.13
C GLU A 189 -18.94 -3.96 -8.71
N LYS A 190 -18.17 -3.43 -7.74
CA LYS A 190 -18.25 -3.86 -6.35
C LYS A 190 -19.75 -3.91 -6.00
N PRO A 191 -20.29 -5.06 -5.55
CA PRO A 191 -21.72 -5.19 -5.30
C PRO A 191 -22.13 -4.04 -4.39
N GLN A 192 -23.31 -3.48 -4.64
CA GLN A 192 -23.81 -2.42 -3.78
C GLN A 192 -23.84 -2.95 -2.35
N SER A 193 -23.54 -2.09 -1.38
CA SER A 193 -23.42 -2.53 0.00
C SER A 193 -24.11 -1.54 0.91
N ALA A 194 -25.02 -2.03 1.73
CA ALA A 194 -25.69 -1.25 2.77
C ALA A 194 -24.94 -1.40 4.09
N THR A 195 -24.91 -0.32 4.87
CA THR A 195 -24.44 -0.38 6.27
C THR A 195 -25.66 -0.56 7.15
N ILE A 196 -25.65 -1.59 7.99
CA ILE A 196 -26.78 -2.00 8.80
C ILE A 196 -26.40 -1.93 10.28
N ALA A 197 -27.23 -1.25 11.06
CA ALA A 197 -27.19 -1.28 12.52
C ALA A 197 -28.06 -2.43 13.01
N LEU A 198 -27.50 -3.26 13.89
CA LEU A 198 -28.08 -4.49 14.39
C LEU A 198 -28.03 -4.47 15.92
N HIS A 199 -29.20 -4.51 16.58
CA HIS A 199 -29.30 -4.73 18.02
C HIS A 199 -29.75 -6.16 18.26
N VAL A 200 -28.94 -7.01 18.90
CA VAL A 200 -29.24 -8.45 19.07
C VAL A 200 -29.34 -8.84 20.54
N ILE A 201 -30.52 -9.33 20.91
CA ILE A 201 -30.82 -9.88 22.22
C ILE A 201 -30.97 -11.40 22.09
N ILE A 202 -30.28 -12.14 22.96
CA ILE A 202 -30.33 -13.60 22.99
C ILE A 202 -30.89 -14.05 24.33
N GLU A 203 -32.04 -14.73 24.27
CA GLU A 203 -32.70 -15.30 25.43
C GLU A 203 -32.49 -16.80 25.49
N SER A 204 -32.30 -17.36 26.69
CA SER A 204 -32.10 -18.81 26.85
C SER A 204 -33.35 -19.44 27.41
N PHE A 205 -33.75 -20.58 26.87
CA PHE A 205 -34.84 -21.39 27.39
C PHE A 205 -34.46 -22.12 28.69
N SER A 206 -33.20 -22.04 29.12
CA SER A 206 -32.73 -22.59 30.39
C SER A 206 -32.94 -21.60 31.54
N LYS A 207 -33.53 -22.08 32.64
CA LYS A 207 -33.64 -21.31 33.91
C LYS A 207 -32.32 -20.80 34.49
N HIS A 208 -31.18 -21.37 34.06
CA HIS A 208 -29.84 -20.97 34.48
C HIS A 208 -29.09 -20.13 33.42
N GLY A 209 -29.75 -19.73 32.33
CA GLY A 209 -29.14 -18.91 31.27
C GLY A 209 -28.04 -19.59 30.46
N ARG A 210 -27.94 -20.93 30.49
CA ARG A 210 -26.94 -21.68 29.72
C ARG A 210 -27.22 -21.53 28.22
N GLY A 211 -26.17 -21.32 27.42
CA GLY A 211 -26.27 -21.17 25.97
C GLY A 211 -26.16 -19.73 25.45
N ARG A 212 -26.52 -18.71 26.26
CA ARG A 212 -26.52 -17.30 25.80
C ARG A 212 -25.15 -16.82 25.33
N LYS A 213 -24.12 -17.06 26.16
CA LYS A 213 -22.74 -16.66 25.87
C LYS A 213 -22.17 -17.36 24.62
N PRO A 214 -22.19 -18.71 24.51
CA PRO A 214 -21.66 -19.38 23.33
C PRO A 214 -22.47 -19.08 22.05
N ALA A 215 -23.80 -18.91 22.14
CA ALA A 215 -24.62 -18.48 21.01
C ALA A 215 -24.18 -17.09 20.51
N ARG A 216 -24.01 -16.13 21.43
CA ARG A 216 -23.56 -14.77 21.09
C ARG A 216 -22.17 -14.78 20.43
N GLU A 217 -21.22 -15.49 21.02
CA GLU A 217 -19.85 -15.56 20.50
C GLU A 217 -19.81 -16.17 19.08
N GLN A 218 -20.66 -17.17 18.83
CA GLN A 218 -20.75 -17.79 17.50
C GLN A 218 -21.42 -16.87 16.47
N ILE A 219 -22.45 -16.12 16.86
CA ILE A 219 -23.10 -15.11 16.01
C ILE A 219 -22.11 -13.97 15.71
N GLU A 220 -21.43 -13.43 16.72
CA GLU A 220 -20.41 -12.38 16.54
C GLU A 220 -19.30 -12.84 15.58
N ALA A 221 -18.81 -14.07 15.72
CA ALA A 221 -17.79 -14.63 14.83
C ALA A 221 -18.28 -14.78 13.38
N MET A 222 -19.55 -15.17 13.18
CA MET A 222 -20.16 -15.24 11.85
C MET A 222 -20.30 -13.84 11.22
N LEU A 223 -20.78 -12.85 11.99
CA LEU A 223 -20.93 -11.46 11.54
C LEU A 223 -19.58 -10.83 11.18
N GLU A 224 -18.54 -11.07 11.98
CA GLU A 224 -17.18 -10.57 11.71
C GLU A 224 -16.59 -11.20 10.44
N ARG A 225 -16.74 -12.52 10.28
CA ARG A 225 -16.21 -13.26 9.13
C ARG A 225 -16.88 -12.87 7.81
N ASN A 226 -18.21 -12.71 7.82
CA ASN A 226 -18.99 -12.59 6.58
C ASN A 226 -19.37 -11.14 6.25
N HIS A 227 -19.51 -10.26 7.25
CA HIS A 227 -20.12 -8.93 7.07
C HIS A 227 -19.27 -7.78 7.66
N ALA A 228 -17.98 -8.00 7.90
CA ALA A 228 -17.05 -6.99 8.41
C ALA A 228 -17.57 -6.25 9.66
N MET A 229 -18.19 -7.01 10.58
CA MET A 229 -18.86 -6.48 11.76
C MET A 229 -17.96 -5.61 12.64
N ARG A 230 -18.54 -4.51 13.13
CA ARG A 230 -17.96 -3.62 14.13
C ARG A 230 -18.91 -3.53 15.32
N LYS A 231 -18.40 -3.80 16.51
CA LYS A 231 -19.18 -3.67 17.74
C LYS A 231 -19.26 -2.22 18.18
N THR A 232 -20.47 -1.66 18.26
CA THR A 232 -20.72 -0.25 18.62
C THR A 232 -21.21 -0.11 20.07
N GLY A 233 -21.76 -1.18 20.64
CA GLY A 233 -22.29 -1.22 22.01
C GLY A 233 -22.30 -2.63 22.58
N GLY A 234 -22.93 -2.84 23.74
CA GLY A 234 -22.95 -4.14 24.41
C GLY A 234 -23.60 -5.23 23.55
N PHE A 235 -24.74 -4.90 22.96
CA PHE A 235 -25.55 -5.74 22.08
C PHE A 235 -25.77 -5.11 20.69
N ASP A 236 -25.06 -4.02 20.41
CA ASP A 236 -25.18 -3.23 19.19
C ASP A 236 -23.99 -3.46 18.27
N TYR A 237 -24.29 -3.70 17.00
CA TYR A 237 -23.34 -4.02 15.95
C TYR A 237 -23.62 -3.20 14.69
N GLU A 238 -22.58 -2.87 13.96
CA GLU A 238 -22.64 -2.29 12.62
C GLU A 238 -22.02 -3.28 11.65
N ILE A 239 -22.75 -3.65 10.60
CA ILE A 239 -22.31 -4.63 9.61
C ILE A 239 -22.48 -4.08 8.20
N THR A 240 -21.73 -4.62 7.25
CA THR A 240 -21.86 -4.30 5.83
C THR A 240 -22.46 -5.49 5.09
N VAL A 241 -23.63 -5.30 4.48
CA VAL A 241 -24.33 -6.32 3.72
C VAL A 241 -24.23 -5.98 2.23
N PRO A 242 -23.51 -6.79 1.43
CA PRO A 242 -23.55 -6.65 -0.02
C PRO A 242 -24.88 -7.17 -0.56
N TYR A 243 -25.43 -6.48 -1.56
CA TYR A 243 -26.64 -6.86 -2.28
C TYR A 243 -26.52 -6.45 -3.76
N ASP A 244 -27.19 -7.19 -4.62
CA ASP A 244 -27.37 -6.89 -6.03
C ASP A 244 -28.56 -5.93 -6.22
N THR A 245 -28.50 -5.10 -7.26
CA THR A 245 -29.58 -4.15 -7.55
C THR A 245 -30.61 -4.78 -8.48
N ASP A 246 -31.69 -5.28 -7.90
CA ASP A 246 -32.92 -5.58 -8.66
C ASP A 246 -33.84 -4.35 -8.66
N PRO A 247 -34.56 -4.01 -9.75
CA PRO A 247 -35.43 -2.83 -9.83
C PRO A 247 -36.56 -2.79 -8.78
N GLU A 248 -36.86 -3.92 -8.13
CA GLU A 248 -37.91 -4.06 -7.12
C GLU A 248 -37.41 -3.93 -5.67
N GLY A 249 -36.10 -3.79 -5.43
CA GLY A 249 -35.54 -3.55 -4.10
C GLY A 249 -35.59 -4.75 -3.12
N SER A 250 -36.02 -5.92 -3.59
CA SER A 250 -36.17 -7.17 -2.84
C SER A 250 -34.86 -7.83 -2.44
N ASP A 251 -33.75 -7.48 -3.08
CA ASP A 251 -32.49 -8.21 -2.90
C ASP A 251 -31.84 -7.95 -1.54
N LEU A 252 -31.84 -6.69 -1.08
CA LEU A 252 -31.37 -6.37 0.28
C LEU A 252 -32.28 -7.00 1.35
N ASP A 253 -33.61 -6.97 1.14
CA ASP A 253 -34.56 -7.61 2.07
C ASP A 253 -34.31 -9.12 2.17
N ASN A 254 -33.99 -9.77 1.05
CA ASN A 254 -33.65 -11.20 1.03
C ASN A 254 -32.36 -11.48 1.81
N GLU A 255 -31.33 -10.66 1.63
CA GLU A 255 -30.06 -10.78 2.37
C GLU A 255 -30.24 -10.54 3.87
N ILE A 256 -31.05 -9.56 4.27
CA ILE A 256 -31.38 -9.32 5.69
C ILE A 256 -32.17 -10.49 6.29
N ASN A 257 -33.14 -11.03 5.56
CA ASN A 257 -33.90 -12.21 6.00
C ASN A 257 -33.03 -13.46 6.12
N ALA A 258 -32.10 -13.65 5.18
CA ALA A 258 -31.13 -14.75 5.22
C ALA A 258 -30.20 -14.62 6.43
N LEU A 259 -29.71 -13.40 6.69
CA LEU A 259 -28.90 -13.09 7.86
C LEU A 259 -29.64 -13.37 9.17
N TYR A 260 -30.88 -12.89 9.31
CA TYR A 260 -31.71 -13.16 10.50
C TYR A 260 -31.93 -14.66 10.70
N SER A 261 -32.22 -15.39 9.61
CA SER A 261 -32.40 -16.84 9.65
C SER A 261 -31.14 -17.58 10.11
N GLU A 262 -29.95 -17.17 9.64
CA GLU A 262 -28.68 -17.78 10.06
C GLU A 262 -28.42 -17.53 11.55
N MET A 263 -28.65 -16.31 12.04
CA MET A 263 -28.51 -15.99 13.47
C MET A 263 -29.50 -16.77 14.33
N SER A 264 -30.76 -16.92 13.88
CA SER A 264 -31.77 -17.71 14.57
C SER A 264 -31.38 -19.18 14.67
N ASN A 265 -30.91 -19.77 13.57
CA ASN A 265 -30.43 -21.16 13.56
C ASN A 265 -29.26 -21.38 14.54
N ILE A 266 -28.34 -20.42 14.65
CA ILE A 266 -27.26 -20.47 15.63
C ILE A 266 -27.83 -20.41 17.05
N ALA A 267 -28.74 -19.47 17.34
CA ALA A 267 -29.35 -19.35 18.66
C ALA A 267 -30.09 -20.64 19.08
N GLU A 268 -30.88 -21.21 18.18
CA GLU A 268 -31.62 -22.46 18.40
C GLU A 268 -30.70 -23.64 18.71
N SER A 269 -29.56 -23.75 18.01
CA SER A 269 -28.56 -24.80 18.27
C SER A 269 -28.03 -24.79 19.72
N HIS A 270 -28.08 -23.63 20.38
CA HIS A 270 -27.71 -23.42 21.77
C HIS A 270 -28.91 -23.35 22.73
N ARG A 271 -30.11 -23.76 22.27
CA ARG A 271 -31.38 -23.67 23.02
C ARG A 271 -31.69 -22.25 23.49
N CYS A 272 -31.48 -21.29 22.61
CA CYS A 272 -31.79 -19.88 22.80
C CYS A 272 -32.74 -19.39 21.70
N SER A 273 -33.49 -18.33 21.98
CA SER A 273 -34.15 -17.50 20.97
C SER A 273 -33.33 -16.23 20.75
N ILE A 274 -33.55 -15.62 19.59
CA ILE A 274 -32.97 -14.33 19.23
C ILE A 274 -34.08 -13.35 18.91
N GLU A 275 -33.91 -12.12 19.38
CA GLU A 275 -34.64 -10.94 18.92
C GLU A 275 -33.61 -9.97 18.35
N ALA A 276 -33.87 -9.43 17.16
CA ALA A 276 -32.95 -8.51 16.52
C ALA A 276 -33.71 -7.32 15.92
N ASP A 277 -33.29 -6.10 16.25
CA ASP A 277 -33.74 -4.89 15.58
C ASP A 277 -32.72 -4.52 14.51
N ILE A 278 -33.15 -4.45 13.24
CA ILE A 278 -32.25 -4.23 12.10
C ILE A 278 -32.63 -2.94 11.40
N ASN A 279 -31.68 -2.01 11.25
CA ASN A 279 -31.92 -0.70 10.65
C ASN A 279 -30.83 -0.33 9.65
N GLU A 280 -31.21 0.20 8.49
CA GLU A 280 -30.24 0.72 7.53
C GLU A 280 -29.68 2.09 7.99
N VAL A 281 -28.36 2.26 7.90
CA VAL A 281 -27.65 3.48 8.30
C VAL A 281 -27.28 4.30 7.06
N GLY A 282 -27.82 5.52 6.97
CA GLY A 282 -27.43 6.50 5.95
C GLY A 282 -28.07 6.33 4.56
N GLY A 283 -29.00 5.38 4.40
CA GLY A 283 -29.76 5.13 3.17
C GLY A 283 -31.26 5.47 3.27
N GLU A 284 -32.10 4.73 2.52
CA GLU A 284 -33.54 4.72 2.75
C GLU A 284 -33.77 4.19 4.18
N HIS A 285 -34.56 4.87 5.02
CA HIS A 285 -34.74 4.48 6.44
C HIS A 285 -35.58 3.20 6.56
N ARG A 286 -35.03 2.07 6.10
CA ARG A 286 -35.64 0.75 6.15
C ARG A 286 -35.30 0.11 7.49
N SER A 287 -36.30 -0.57 8.05
CA SER A 287 -36.22 -1.27 9.33
C SER A 287 -36.86 -2.65 9.18
N TRP A 288 -36.22 -3.67 9.73
CA TRP A 288 -36.69 -5.05 9.76
C TRP A 288 -36.76 -5.57 11.19
#